data_AF-P11684-F1
#
_entry.id   AF-P11684-F1
#
_cell.length_a   1.000
_cell.length_b   1.000
_cell.length_c   1.000
_cell.angle_alpha   90.00
_cell.angle_beta   90.00
_cell.angle_gamma   90.00
#
_symmetry.space_group_name_H-M   'P 1'
#
loop_
_entity.id
_entity.type
_entity.pdbx_description
1 polymer ?
#
loop_
_entity_poly.entity_id
_entity_poly.type
_entity_poly.pdbx_seq_one_letter_code
_entity_poly.pdbx_strand_id
1 'polypeptide(L)'
;MKLAVTLTLVTLALCCSSASAEICPSFQRVIETLLMDTPSSYEAAMELFSPDQDMREAGAQLKKLVDTLPQKPRESIIKLMEKIAQSSLCN
;
A
#
# COMPACT_ATOMS: atom_id res chain seq x y z
N MET A 1 30.77 -29.16 10.95
CA MET A 1 29.34 -29.13 10.60
C MET A 1 28.49 -28.19 11.45
N LYS A 2 28.73 -28.02 12.77
CA LYS A 2 27.90 -27.13 13.62
C LYS A 2 27.99 -25.62 13.28
N LEU A 3 29.19 -25.13 12.92
CA LEU A 3 29.41 -23.70 12.61
C LEU A 3 28.68 -23.22 11.35
N ALA A 4 28.59 -24.08 10.33
CA ALA A 4 27.89 -23.75 9.08
C ALA A 4 26.38 -23.57 9.32
N VAL A 5 25.79 -24.46 10.13
CA VAL A 5 24.36 -24.39 10.49
C VAL A 5 24.05 -23.12 11.29
N THR A 6 24.89 -22.75 12.26
CA THR A 6 24.71 -21.52 13.03
C THR A 6 24.85 -20.28 12.15
N LEU A 7 25.81 -20.26 11.22
CA LEU A 7 25.97 -19.14 10.29
C LEU A 7 24.73 -18.99 9.41
N THR A 8 24.22 -20.07 8.81
CA THR A 8 23.00 -20.02 7.98
C THR A 8 21.76 -19.56 8.74
N LEU A 9 21.60 -19.94 10.01
CA LEU A 9 20.47 -19.49 10.83
C LEU A 9 20.57 -18.00 11.18
N VAL A 10 21.78 -17.48 11.43
CA VAL A 10 21.99 -16.04 11.67
C VAL A 10 21.71 -15.24 10.41
N THR A 11 22.14 -15.71 9.23
CA THR A 11 21.82 -15.04 7.97
C THR A 11 20.33 -15.06 7.67
N LEU A 12 19.64 -16.18 7.94
CA LEU A 12 18.19 -16.27 7.76
C LEU A 12 17.45 -15.37 8.75
N ALA A 13 17.87 -15.33 10.02
CA ALA A 13 17.30 -14.44 11.02
C ALA A 13 17.49 -12.97 10.61
N LEU A 14 18.67 -12.59 10.11
CA LEU A 14 18.95 -11.24 9.60
C LEU A 14 18.13 -10.91 8.33
N CYS A 15 17.95 -11.87 7.42
CA CYS A 15 17.09 -11.70 6.23
C CYS A 15 15.61 -11.63 6.61
N CYS A 16 15.17 -12.32 7.66
CA CYS A 16 13.79 -12.27 8.14
C CYS A 16 13.51 -11.05 9.02
N SER A 17 14.49 -10.55 9.77
CA SER A 17 14.35 -9.35 10.60
C SER A 17 14.48 -8.06 9.79
N SER A 18 15.02 -8.13 8.57
CA SER A 18 15.13 -6.99 7.64
C SER A 18 13.97 -6.89 6.66
N ALA A 19 12.90 -7.68 6.84
CA ALA A 19 11.61 -7.36 6.27
C ALA A 19 11.03 -6.17 7.06
N SER A 20 11.68 -5.00 6.98
CA SER A 20 10.99 -3.74 7.24
C SER A 20 9.73 -3.80 6.40
N ALA A 21 8.57 -3.67 7.03
CA ALA A 21 7.29 -3.70 6.35
C ALA A 21 7.15 -2.42 5.52
N GLU A 22 7.97 -2.28 4.48
CA GLU A 22 7.77 -1.30 3.43
C GLU A 22 6.33 -1.49 2.95
N ILE A 23 5.62 -0.38 2.79
CA ILE A 23 4.27 -0.43 2.25
C ILE A 23 4.30 -1.24 0.95
N CYS A 24 3.41 -2.22 0.84
CA CYS A 24 3.24 -3.01 -0.37
C CYS A 24 3.09 -2.05 -1.58
N PRO A 25 4.01 -2.08 -2.56
CA PRO A 25 3.99 -1.12 -3.67
C PRO A 25 2.68 -1.14 -4.46
N SER A 26 2.04 -2.31 -4.57
CA SER A 26 0.73 -2.44 -5.22
C SER A 26 -0.39 -1.78 -4.39
N PHE A 27 -0.33 -1.87 -3.06
CA PHE A 27 -1.28 -1.17 -2.19
C PHE A 27 -1.08 0.34 -2.24
N GLN A 28 0.17 0.81 -2.22
CA GLN A 28 0.49 2.23 -2.43
C GLN A 28 -0.12 2.75 -3.73
N ARG A 29 0.03 2.01 -4.84
CA ARG A 29 -0.55 2.38 -6.13
C ARG A 29 -2.07 2.47 -6.11
N VAL A 30 -2.76 1.57 -5.41
CA VAL A 30 -4.22 1.66 -5.25
C VAL A 30 -4.63 2.94 -4.52
N ILE A 31 -3.88 3.32 -3.48
CA ILE A 31 -4.14 4.56 -2.72
C ILE A 31 -3.84 5.81 -3.55
N GLU A 32 -2.74 5.83 -4.30
CA GLU A 32 -2.41 6.93 -5.21
C GLU A 32 -3.48 7.12 -6.29
N THR A 33 -3.91 6.03 -6.94
CA THR A 33 -4.95 6.07 -7.97
C THR A 33 -6.32 6.47 -7.41
N LEU A 34 -6.65 6.07 -6.18
CA LEU A 34 -7.85 6.51 -5.46
C LEU A 34 -7.88 8.03 -5.30
N LEU A 35 -6.76 8.61 -4.86
CA LEU A 35 -6.67 10.02 -4.47
C LEU A 35 -6.42 10.97 -5.66
N MET A 36 -5.71 10.53 -6.71
CA MET A 36 -5.21 11.45 -7.76
C MET A 36 -5.65 11.13 -9.18
N ASP A 37 -6.00 9.88 -9.47
CA ASP A 37 -6.28 9.47 -10.85
C ASP A 37 -7.77 9.39 -11.17
N THR A 38 -8.04 8.96 -12.40
CA THR A 38 -9.39 8.71 -12.91
C THR A 38 -10.02 7.46 -12.28
N PRO A 39 -11.36 7.34 -12.26
CA PRO A 39 -12.04 6.12 -11.86
C PRO A 39 -11.54 4.86 -12.58
N SER A 40 -11.24 4.96 -13.89
CA SER A 40 -10.74 3.83 -14.68
C SER A 40 -9.33 3.38 -14.26
N SER A 41 -8.44 4.32 -13.92
CA SER A 41 -7.11 3.98 -13.41
C SER A 41 -7.19 3.28 -12.05
N TYR A 42 -8.08 3.75 -11.17
CA TYR A 42 -8.32 3.14 -9.87
C TYR A 42 -8.91 1.73 -10.00
N GLU A 43 -9.89 1.54 -10.87
CA GLU A 43 -10.46 0.23 -11.19
C GLU A 43 -9.39 -0.73 -11.72
N ALA A 44 -8.56 -0.29 -12.67
CA ALA A 44 -7.45 -1.09 -13.19
C ALA A 44 -6.43 -1.48 -12.12
N ALA A 45 -6.15 -0.60 -11.15
CA ALA A 45 -5.27 -0.90 -10.01
C ALA A 45 -5.89 -1.93 -9.06
N MET A 46 -7.21 -1.86 -8.84
CA MET A 46 -7.96 -2.79 -8.01
C MET A 46 -8.08 -4.19 -8.64
N GLU A 47 -8.26 -4.30 -9.96
CA GLU A 47 -8.43 -5.58 -10.66
C GLU A 47 -7.23 -6.53 -10.52
N LEU A 48 -6.04 -6.00 -10.21
CA LEU A 48 -4.85 -6.80 -9.88
C LEU A 48 -5.07 -7.73 -8.67
N PHE A 49 -6.05 -7.42 -7.82
CA PHE A 49 -6.38 -8.18 -6.62
C PHE A 49 -7.63 -9.07 -6.79
N SER A 50 -8.19 -9.15 -8.01
CA SER A 50 -9.38 -9.96 -8.33
C SER A 50 -10.55 -9.74 -7.35
N PRO A 51 -11.02 -8.49 -7.17
CA PRO A 51 -12.13 -8.19 -6.26
C PRO A 51 -13.41 -8.90 -6.71
N ASP A 52 -14.26 -9.26 -5.74
CA ASP A 52 -15.64 -9.66 -6.07
C ASP A 52 -16.50 -8.43 -6.42
N GLN A 53 -17.78 -8.69 -6.72
CA GLN A 53 -18.69 -7.63 -7.15
C GLN A 53 -18.95 -6.60 -6.04
N ASP A 54 -19.10 -7.04 -4.80
CA ASP A 54 -19.38 -6.17 -3.66
C ASP A 54 -18.17 -5.28 -3.37
N MET A 55 -16.95 -5.84 -3.47
CA MET A 55 -15.70 -5.10 -3.34
C MET A 55 -15.53 -4.03 -4.43
N ARG A 56 -15.86 -4.35 -5.69
CA ARG A 56 -15.85 -3.37 -6.80
C ARG A 56 -16.82 -2.22 -6.54
N GLU A 57 -18.05 -2.54 -6.15
CA GLU A 57 -19.08 -1.54 -5.89
C GLU A 57 -18.72 -0.63 -4.72
N ALA A 58 -18.19 -1.20 -3.63
CA ALA A 58 -17.70 -0.44 -2.49
C ALA A 58 -16.52 0.49 -2.89
N GLY A 59 -15.55 -0.02 -3.64
CA GLY A 59 -14.43 0.77 -4.16
C GLY A 59 -14.88 1.92 -5.06
N ALA A 60 -15.81 1.65 -5.99
CA ALA A 60 -16.36 2.67 -6.88
C ALA A 60 -17.13 3.76 -6.13
N GLN A 61 -17.89 3.41 -5.08
CA GLN A 61 -18.57 4.38 -4.21
C GLN A 61 -17.57 5.26 -3.45
N LEU A 62 -16.53 4.65 -2.88
CA LEU A 62 -15.45 5.39 -2.21
C LEU A 62 -14.77 6.37 -3.18
N LYS A 63 -14.43 5.92 -4.38
CA LYS A 63 -13.81 6.77 -5.41
C LYS A 63 -14.67 7.99 -5.75
N LYS A 64 -15.98 7.79 -5.95
CA LYS A 64 -16.92 8.89 -6.20
C LYS A 64 -16.91 9.94 -5.09
N LEU A 65 -16.86 9.52 -3.83
CA LEU A 65 -16.78 10.44 -2.69
C LEU A 65 -15.44 11.20 -2.66
N VAL A 66 -14.34 10.48 -2.86
CA VAL A 66 -12.99 11.10 -2.92
C VAL A 66 -12.89 12.11 -4.06
N ASP A 67 -13.53 11.85 -5.21
CA ASP A 67 -13.55 12.75 -6.36
C ASP A 67 -14.37 14.03 -6.14
N THR A 68 -15.19 14.09 -5.08
CA THR A 68 -15.84 15.36 -4.68
C THR A 68 -14.89 16.31 -3.94
N LEU A 69 -13.75 15.81 -3.45
CA LEU A 69 -12.79 16.63 -2.73
C LEU A 69 -12.00 17.53 -3.69
N PRO A 70 -11.76 18.81 -3.33
CA PRO A 70 -10.83 19.64 -4.06
C PRO A 70 -9.42 19.03 -4.09
N GLN A 71 -8.60 19.43 -5.06
CA GLN A 71 -7.24 18.91 -5.24
C GLN A 71 -6.36 19.03 -3.97
N LYS A 72 -6.38 20.19 -3.29
CA LYS A 72 -5.53 20.44 -2.12
C LYS A 72 -5.77 19.47 -0.95
N PRO A 73 -7.01 19.17 -0.53
CA PRO A 73 -7.29 18.08 0.41
C PRO A 73 -6.73 16.72 -0.04
N ARG A 74 -6.89 16.33 -1.31
CA ARG A 74 -6.38 15.03 -1.83
C ARG A 74 -4.84 14.96 -1.71
N GLU A 75 -4.14 16.04 -2.04
CA GLU A 75 -2.68 16.13 -1.90
C GLU A 75 -2.23 16.09 -0.43
N SER A 76 -3.02 16.72 0.45
CA SER A 76 -2.74 16.71 1.89
C SER A 76 -2.92 15.31 2.49
N ILE A 77 -3.87 14.52 1.97
CA ILE A 77 -4.08 13.12 2.37
C ILE A 77 -2.89 12.25 1.91
N ILE A 78 -2.38 12.42 0.69
CA ILE A 78 -1.16 11.70 0.25
C ILE A 78 0.01 11.98 1.18
N LYS A 79 0.29 13.26 1.46
CA LYS A 79 1.37 13.66 2.38
C LYS A 79 1.18 13.10 3.79
N LEU A 80 -0.08 13.01 4.25
CA LEU A 80 -0.41 12.38 5.53
C LEU A 80 -0.07 10.89 5.52
N MET A 81 -0.44 10.17 4.46
CA MET A 81 -0.16 8.74 4.31
C MET A 81 1.34 8.46 4.22
N GLU A 82 2.10 9.26 3.46
CA GLU A 82 3.57 9.19 3.42
C GLU A 82 4.18 9.41 4.81
N LYS A 83 3.68 10.40 5.55
CA LYS A 83 4.14 10.69 6.92
C LYS A 83 3.85 9.53 7.89
N ILE A 84 2.71 8.85 7.73
CA ILE A 84 2.37 7.65 8.52
C ILE A 84 3.33 6.51 8.14
N ALA A 85 3.51 6.25 6.84
CA ALA A 85 4.37 5.18 6.33
C ALA A 85 5.84 5.32 6.79
N GLN A 86 6.35 6.55 6.83
CA GLN A 86 7.73 6.85 7.24
C GLN A 86 7.90 6.97 8.77
N SER A 87 6.82 6.83 9.54
CA SER A 87 6.87 6.92 11.00
C SER A 87 7.63 5.73 11.59
N SER A 88 8.33 5.95 12.71
CA SER A 88 8.92 4.87 13.51
C SER A 88 7.87 3.92 14.12
N LEU A 89 6.58 4.24 13.98
CA LEU A 89 5.47 3.37 14.36
C LEU A 89 5.15 2.30 13.30
N CYS A 90 5.67 2.43 12.08
CA CYS A 90 5.50 1.48 10.98
C CYS A 90 6.78 0.67 10.67
N ASN A 91 7.83 0.83 11.49
CA ASN A 91 9.10 0.10 11.43
C ASN A 91 9.38 -0.59 12.77
#